data_AF-A0A2N2THT4-F1
#
_entry.id   AF-A0A2N2THT4-F1
#
_cell.length_a   1.000
_cell.length_b   1.000
_cell.length_c   1.000
_cell.angle_alpha   90.00
_cell.angle_beta   90.00
_cell.angle_gamma   90.00
#
_symmetry.space_group_name_H-M   'P 1'
#
loop_
_entity.id
_entity.type
_entity.pdbx_description
1 polymer ?
#
loop_
_entity_poly.entity_id
_entity_poly.type
_entity_poly.pdbx_seq_one_letter_code
_entity_poly.pdbx_strand_id
1 'polypeptide(L)' 'MNWGSASEFFAMGGHALYVWGSYGACALLMAVEPILARKRRSQALIELKRELRANQDSQDETTS' A
#
# COMPACT_ATOMS: atom_id res chain seq x y z
N MET A 1 34.78 -7.52 13.40
CA MET A 1 35.27 -8.55 12.46
C MET A 1 34.06 -9.24 11.87
N ASN A 2 33.90 -9.14 10.54
CA ASN A 2 33.01 -9.91 9.66
C ASN A 2 31.47 -9.92 9.94
N TRP A 3 30.80 -8.82 9.58
CA TRP A 3 29.38 -8.86 9.19
C TRP A 3 29.23 -9.33 7.73
N GLY A 4 29.95 -10.37 7.30
CA GLY A 4 29.77 -11.04 6.01
C GLY A 4 28.57 -11.99 5.99
N SER A 5 27.95 -12.19 7.16
CA SER A 5 27.03 -13.29 7.37
C SER A 5 25.66 -13.11 6.74
N ALA A 6 25.15 -11.88 6.54
CA ALA A 6 23.82 -11.70 5.93
C ALA A 6 23.76 -12.34 4.53
N SER A 7 24.79 -12.09 3.70
CA SER A 7 24.98 -12.75 2.41
C SER A 7 25.24 -14.26 2.52
N GLU A 8 25.96 -14.73 3.55
CA GLU A 8 26.18 -16.17 3.79
C GLU A 8 24.90 -16.89 4.26
N PHE A 9 23.99 -16.22 4.99
CA PHE A 9 22.67 -16.74 5.36
C PHE A 9 21.76 -16.89 4.14
N PHE A 10 21.84 -15.96 3.18
CA PHE A 10 21.19 -16.11 1.88
C PHE A 10 21.85 -17.19 1.02
N ALA A 11 23.17 -17.37 1.14
CA ALA A 11 23.95 -18.30 0.34
C ALA A 11 24.01 -19.75 0.91
N MET A 12 23.53 -20.01 2.13
CA MET A 12 23.44 -21.37 2.73
C MET A 12 22.30 -22.24 2.12
N GLY A 13 22.04 -22.08 0.82
CA GLY A 13 21.56 -23.14 -0.06
C GLY A 13 20.04 -23.34 -0.23
N GLY A 14 19.16 -22.70 0.54
CA GLY A 14 17.72 -22.83 0.27
C GLY A 14 16.75 -22.36 1.36
N HIS A 15 17.19 -22.27 2.61
CA HIS A 15 16.29 -21.91 3.72
C HIS A 15 15.93 -20.41 3.77
N ALA A 16 16.81 -19.52 3.32
CA ALA A 16 16.51 -18.09 3.31
C ALA A 16 15.30 -17.76 2.43
N LEU A 17 15.16 -18.40 1.26
CA LEU A 17 14.00 -18.23 0.39
C LEU A 17 12.70 -18.68 1.07
N TYR A 18 12.73 -19.73 1.90
CA TYR A 18 11.57 -20.17 2.68
C TYR A 18 11.21 -19.20 3.82
N VAL A 19 12.21 -18.71 4.57
CA VAL A 19 11.97 -17.78 5.68
C VAL A 19 11.46 -16.44 5.16
N TRP A 20 12.14 -15.89 4.17
CA TRP A 20 11.72 -14.64 3.52
C TRP A 20 10.44 -14.81 2.71
N GLY A 21 10.22 -15.97 2.10
CA GLY A 21 8.97 -16.31 1.43
C GLY A 21 7.79 -16.39 2.39
N SER A 22 7.97 -16.99 3.58
CA SER A 22 6.93 -17.07 4.62
C SER A 22 6.65 -15.71 5.25
N TYR A 23 7.70 -14.92 5.54
CA TYR A 23 7.55 -13.54 6.01
C TYR A 23 6.87 -12.66 4.95
N GLY A 24 7.28 -12.79 3.68
CA GLY A 24 6.67 -12.11 2.56
C GLY A 24 5.21 -12.50 2.37
N ALA A 25 4.88 -13.79 2.45
CA ALA A 25 3.51 -14.29 2.38
C ALA A 25 2.65 -13.77 3.55
N CYS A 26 3.17 -13.77 4.76
CA CYS A 26 2.49 -13.22 5.94
C CYS A 26 2.26 -11.71 5.82
N ALA A 27 3.28 -10.96 5.40
CA ALA A 27 3.18 -9.52 5.13
C ALA A 27 2.19 -9.23 3.99
N LEU A 28 2.17 -10.06 2.95
CA LEU A 28 1.24 -9.94 1.83
C LEU A 28 -0.20 -10.20 2.28
N LEU A 29 -0.44 -11.25 3.08
CA LEU A 29 -1.76 -11.52 3.68
C LEU A 29 -2.22 -10.36 4.57
N MET A 30 -1.34 -9.84 5.45
CA MET A 30 -1.63 -8.66 6.26
C MET A 30 -1.83 -7.40 5.41
N ALA A 31 -1.22 -7.29 4.23
CA ALA A 31 -1.37 -6.15 3.34
C ALA A 31 -2.62 -6.23 2.45
N VAL A 32 -3.14 -7.43 2.17
CA VAL A 32 -4.31 -7.62 1.31
C VAL A 32 -5.53 -6.87 1.85
N GLU A 33 -5.85 -7.01 3.14
CA GLU A 33 -6.98 -6.30 3.76
C GLU A 33 -6.87 -4.77 3.69
N PRO A 34 -5.76 -4.12 4.12
CA PRO A 34 -5.60 -2.68 4.02
C PRO A 34 -5.48 -2.21 2.57
N ILE A 35 -4.95 -2.99 1.62
CA ILE A 35 -4.97 -2.63 0.20
C ILE A 35 -6.40 -2.57 -0.32
N LEU A 36 -7.23 -3.57 0.01
CA LEU A 36 -8.64 -3.60 -0.39
C LEU A 36 -9.44 -2.46 0.28
N ALA A 37 -9.20 -2.23 1.57
CA ALA A 37 -9.80 -1.12 2.33
C ALA A 37 -9.35 0.24 1.80
N ARG A 38 -8.07 0.40 1.43
CA ARG A 38 -7.54 1.61 0.78
C ARG A 38 -8.13 1.81 -0.60
N LYS A 39 -8.30 0.75 -1.39
CA LYS A 39 -9.00 0.82 -2.69
C LYS A 39 -10.42 1.33 -2.52
N ARG A 40 -11.15 0.82 -1.53
CA ARG A 40 -12.53 1.26 -1.23
C ARG A 40 -12.58 2.69 -0.70
N ARG A 41 -11.64 3.08 0.17
CA ARG A 41 -11.48 4.48 0.60
C ARG A 41 -11.14 5.41 -0.55
N SER A 42 -10.28 4.98 -1.48
CA SER A 42 -9.92 5.78 -2.65
C SER A 42 -11.13 6.07 -3.53
N GLN A 43 -12.05 5.11 -3.68
CA GLN A 43 -13.30 5.36 -4.42
C GLN A 43 -14.19 6.39 -3.72
N ALA A 44 -14.35 6.29 -2.40
CA ALA A 44 -15.11 7.29 -1.64
C ALA A 44 -14.49 8.70 -1.71
N LEU A 45 -13.15 8.79 -1.74
CA LEU A 45 -12.45 10.06 -1.90
C LEU A 45 -12.60 10.65 -3.30
N ILE A 46 -12.68 9.82 -4.34
CA ILE A 46 -12.92 10.28 -5.71
C ILE A 46 -14.32 10.89 -5.84
N GLU A 47 -15.33 10.24 -5.23
CA GLU A 47 -16.71 10.75 -5.17
C GLU A 47 -16.75 12.12 -4.48
N LEU A 48 -16.17 12.21 -3.28
CA LEU A 48 -16.14 13.45 -2.49
C LEU A 48 -15.42 14.59 -3.23
N LYS A 49 -14.34 14.27 -3.94
CA LYS A 49 -13.59 15.25 -4.73
C LYS A 49 -14.42 15.77 -5.92
N ARG A 50 -15.33 14.96 -6.45
CA ARG A 50 -16.23 15.35 -7.54
C ARG A 50 -17.34 16.29 -7.04
N GLU A 51 -17.91 16.00 -5.87
CA GLU A 51 -18.90 16.87 -5.23
C GLU A 51 -18.32 18.23 -4.86
N LEU A 52 -17.11 18.26 -4.29
CA LEU A 52 -16.43 19.53 -3.98
C LEU A 52 -16.22 20.39 -5.22
N ARG A 53 -15.86 19.78 -6.35
CA ARG A 53 -15.68 20.50 -7.63
C ARG A 53 -16.98 21.12 -8.15
N ALA A 54 -18.08 20.36 -8.08
CA ALA A 54 -19.38 20.86 -8.51
C ALA A 54 -19.90 22.00 -7.61
N ASN A 55 -19.61 21.93 -6.31
CA ASN A 55 -20.01 22.97 -5.36
C ASN A 55 -19.15 24.24 -5.50
N GLN A 56 -17.86 24.10 -5.84
CA GLN A 56 -16.98 25.23 -6.17
C GLN A 56 -17.46 25.99 -7.42
N ASP A 57 -17.74 25.28 -8.52
CA ASP A 57 -18.27 25.91 -9.75
C ASP A 57 -19.58 26.66 -9.49
N SER A 58 -20.45 26.12 -8.63
CA SER A 58 -21.73 26.77 -8.27
C SER A 58 -21.54 28.01 -7.39
N GLN A 59 -20.52 28.02 -6.53
CA GLN A 59 -20.22 29.12 -5.60
C GLN A 59 -19.49 30.28 -6.30
N ASP A 60 -18.68 29.98 -7.32
CA ASP A 60 -18.07 30.99 -8.20
C ASP A 60 -19.12 31.70 -9.08
N GLU A 61 -20.18 30.99 -9.50
CA GLU A 61 -21.29 31.56 -10.30
C GLU A 61 -22.23 32.45 -9.46
N THR A 62 -22.35 32.24 -8.14
CA THR A 62 -23.20 33.07 -7.25
C THR A 62 -22.49 34.29 -6.66
N THR A 63 -21.16 34.39 -6.83
CA THR A 63 -20.34 35.49 -6.28
C THR A 63 -19.92 36.52 -7.35
N SER A 64 -20.29 36.32 -8.62
CA SER A 64 -20.12 37.28 -9.73
C SER A 64 -21.42 37.99 -10.09
#